data_AF-A0A9Q8SVK2-F1
#
_entry.id   AF-A0A9Q8SVK2-F1
#
_cell.length_a   1.000
_cell.length_b   1.000
_cell.length_c   1.000
_cell.angle_alpha   90.00
_cell.angle_beta   90.00
_cell.angle_gamma   90.00
#
_symmetry.space_group_name_H-M   'P 1'
#
loop_
_entity.id
_entity.type
_entity.pdbx_description
1 polymer ?
#
loop_
_entity_poly.entity_id
_entity_poly.type
_entity_poly.pdbx_seq_one_letter_code
_entity_poly.pdbx_strand_id
1 'polypeptide(L)'
;MGDIRGSERDSNVIALVEAILGHKIESMPGSSSQSTLEDYEDLVEMNRDHEFSKDGPRPDSPPKNPCVGAVNPYALAGALIGRRIDRHSMAAAQILQNVLQTDYDELFDMRHHSVLFAGMKLNEKERKAEMYDEKDMKILNERDLMTPDFSGVRKLEDLEKVGLKDLKDAKVKMARMKNGKLRLVLHAHELGETVSNRKVTMSINELVTPFRMQKGRWQPPNASWRDMYDYFFQSVNKRLISDITMFQLGDRRETNRQFDDPTQGCSSNSWFVSALFSVFWSDPSAINRATRVHTHGNDKKRFLSVKFHDKGGKQNNKTETVDVNYEIPINNSDNEPLYCRSSDGADIWPSLYEKAFAKWITGSNSEQPDITQTHCGDPIKAMAQINGRTPQYYNCDNHPSHTLLGLVRANSVNNKTINPMTAYTYATGREFHGANIVANHAYSVLGYCVIGDKQYIVLRNPWGVTEPQGLTSYTGLLGRLEPEIWNPATLLDHGGLFALEADSFKRCFSCIGVAK
;
A
#
# COMPACT_ATOMS: atom_id res chain seq x y z
N MET A 1 -2.46 62.00 -13.82
CA MET A 1 -1.92 60.98 -14.76
C MET A 1 -1.40 59.83 -13.92
N GLY A 2 -1.99 58.63 -14.06
CA GLY A 2 -1.44 57.36 -13.54
C GLY A 2 -2.32 56.67 -12.49
N ASP A 3 -3.01 55.61 -12.90
CA ASP A 3 -4.15 54.95 -12.24
C ASP A 3 -3.84 53.92 -11.16
N ILE A 4 -4.80 53.82 -10.24
CA ILE A 4 -5.04 52.77 -9.26
C ILE A 4 -5.84 51.65 -9.96
N ARG A 5 -5.34 50.41 -9.95
CA ARG A 5 -6.14 49.19 -10.21
C ARG A 5 -5.82 48.15 -9.13
N GLY A 6 -6.77 47.91 -8.23
CA GLY A 6 -6.57 46.91 -7.18
C GLY A 6 -7.81 46.47 -6.38
N SER A 7 -8.96 47.17 -6.44
CA SER A 7 -10.07 46.88 -5.50
C SER A 7 -11.41 46.43 -6.12
N GLU A 8 -11.49 46.24 -7.44
CA GLU A 8 -12.78 45.89 -8.09
C GLU A 8 -13.04 44.37 -8.27
N ARG A 9 -12.09 43.49 -7.91
CA ARG A 9 -12.29 42.04 -8.09
C ARG A 9 -12.98 41.34 -6.91
N ASP A 10 -12.83 41.83 -5.69
CA ASP A 10 -13.38 41.17 -4.49
C ASP A 10 -14.86 41.48 -4.24
N SER A 11 -15.36 42.63 -4.71
CA SER A 11 -16.78 43.02 -4.56
C SER A 11 -17.73 42.15 -5.36
N ASN A 12 -17.29 41.61 -6.51
CA ASN A 12 -18.11 40.75 -7.36
C ASN A 12 -18.28 39.33 -6.80
N VAL A 13 -17.34 38.83 -5.99
CA VAL A 13 -17.41 37.50 -5.39
C VAL A 13 -18.38 37.50 -4.21
N ILE A 14 -18.32 38.54 -3.37
CA ILE A 14 -19.22 38.68 -2.22
C ILE A 14 -20.67 38.86 -2.68
N ALA A 15 -20.92 39.68 -3.70
CA ALA A 15 -22.27 39.87 -4.27
C ALA A 15 -22.86 38.58 -4.86
N LEU A 16 -22.03 37.73 -5.47
CA LEU A 16 -22.46 36.43 -6.01
C LEU A 16 -22.82 35.45 -4.88
N VAL A 17 -22.04 35.46 -3.79
CA VAL A 17 -22.28 34.62 -2.61
C VAL A 17 -23.53 35.05 -1.84
N GLU A 18 -23.78 36.35 -1.68
CA GLU A 18 -25.00 36.88 -1.06
C GLU A 18 -26.26 36.57 -1.88
N ALA A 19 -26.16 36.58 -3.22
CA ALA A 19 -27.25 36.19 -4.11
C ALA A 19 -27.59 34.69 -4.04
N ILE A 20 -26.61 33.83 -3.74
CA ILE A 20 -26.82 32.37 -3.57
C ILE A 20 -27.40 32.05 -2.19
N LEU A 21 -27.02 32.81 -1.15
CA LEU A 21 -27.37 32.51 0.24
C LEU A 21 -28.64 33.21 0.74
N GLY A 22 -29.14 34.24 0.04
CA GLY A 22 -30.39 34.91 0.38
C GLY A 22 -30.34 35.76 1.66
N HIS A 23 -29.16 36.03 2.21
CA HIS A 23 -28.92 36.93 3.35
C HIS A 23 -27.56 37.62 3.22
N LYS A 24 -27.43 38.82 3.78
CA LYS A 24 -26.20 39.64 3.74
C LYS A 24 -25.16 39.12 4.72
N ILE A 25 -23.88 39.20 4.33
CA ILE A 25 -22.74 38.87 5.18
C ILE A 25 -22.24 40.16 5.82
N GLU A 26 -22.32 40.28 7.15
CA GLU A 26 -21.76 41.42 7.88
C GLU A 26 -20.23 41.28 8.02
N SER A 27 -19.49 42.26 7.50
CA SER A 27 -18.04 42.37 7.68
C SER A 27 -17.72 43.18 8.94
N MET A 28 -16.95 42.61 9.86
CA MET A 28 -16.37 43.35 10.99
C MET A 28 -14.99 43.93 10.59
N PRO A 29 -14.67 45.20 10.91
CA PRO A 29 -13.41 45.82 10.52
C PRO A 29 -12.26 45.40 11.45
N GLY A 30 -11.07 45.25 10.86
CA GLY A 30 -9.86 44.84 11.56
C GLY A 30 -9.37 45.85 12.60
N SER A 31 -8.90 45.34 13.74
CA SER A 31 -8.07 46.09 14.68
C SER A 31 -6.60 45.66 14.55
N SER A 32 -5.77 46.60 14.12
CA SER A 32 -4.34 46.62 14.38
C SER A 32 -4.07 46.68 15.89
N SER A 33 -3.33 45.72 16.43
CA SER A 33 -2.71 45.86 17.75
C SER A 33 -1.31 45.25 17.75
N GLN A 34 -0.39 46.05 18.23
CA GLN A 34 1.05 45.87 18.24
C GLN A 34 1.47 44.63 19.03
N SER A 35 2.48 43.94 18.50
CA SER A 35 3.21 42.87 19.17
C SER A 35 3.78 43.36 20.51
N THR A 36 3.27 42.83 21.61
CA THR A 36 3.92 42.86 22.91
C THR A 36 4.31 41.44 23.29
N LEU A 37 5.50 41.31 23.84
CA LEU A 37 6.28 40.08 23.98
C LEU A 37 5.82 39.22 25.18
N GLU A 38 4.53 39.26 25.52
CA GLU A 38 3.96 38.70 26.76
C GLU A 38 2.87 37.63 26.55
N ASP A 39 2.46 37.33 25.30
CA ASP A 39 1.46 36.28 24.99
C ASP A 39 2.05 34.85 24.88
N TYR A 40 3.24 34.61 25.43
CA TYR A 40 3.89 33.28 25.50
C TYR A 40 3.77 32.63 26.90
N GLU A 41 2.77 33.00 27.70
CA GLU A 41 2.51 32.41 29.03
C GLU A 41 1.18 31.65 29.15
N ASP A 42 0.56 31.25 28.04
CA ASP A 42 -0.51 30.22 28.03
C ASP A 42 0.00 28.92 27.39
N LEU A 43 1.20 28.50 27.80
CA LEU A 43 1.56 27.09 27.75
C LEU A 43 0.61 26.36 28.70
N VAL A 44 -0.48 25.82 28.16
CA VAL A 44 -1.32 24.82 28.81
C VAL A 44 -0.38 23.85 29.52
N GLU A 45 -0.42 23.88 30.85
CA GLU A 45 0.37 23.01 31.69
C GLU A 45 0.14 21.55 31.24
N MET A 46 1.09 21.00 30.47
CA MET A 46 1.15 19.58 30.09
C MET A 46 1.50 18.70 31.31
N ASN A 47 1.10 19.10 32.52
CA ASN A 47 1.41 18.44 33.78
C ASN A 47 0.36 17.41 34.22
N ARG A 48 -0.62 17.06 33.37
CA ARG A 48 -1.59 15.98 33.65
C ARG A 48 -1.31 14.65 32.95
N ASP A 49 -0.18 14.53 32.25
CA ASP A 49 0.21 13.31 31.52
C ASP A 49 1.38 12.54 32.16
N HIS A 50 1.78 12.87 33.39
CA HIS A 50 2.97 12.25 34.02
C HIS A 50 2.76 10.86 34.65
N GLU A 51 1.66 10.17 34.36
CA GLU A 51 1.45 8.75 34.73
C GLU A 51 1.77 7.77 33.58
N PHE A 52 2.59 8.16 32.60
CA PHE A 52 3.20 7.16 31.72
C PHE A 52 4.31 6.42 32.48
N SER A 53 4.02 5.17 32.86
CA SER A 53 5.03 4.19 33.28
C SER A 53 6.25 4.28 32.37
N LYS A 54 7.44 4.52 32.95
CA LYS A 54 8.73 4.54 32.23
C LYS A 54 8.97 3.26 31.42
N ASP A 55 8.35 2.18 31.85
CA ASP A 55 8.22 0.95 31.09
C ASP A 55 6.90 1.03 30.31
N GLY A 56 6.96 1.21 28.99
CA GLY A 56 5.75 1.21 28.13
C GLY A 56 4.89 -0.05 28.29
N PRO A 57 3.81 -0.21 27.51
CA PRO A 57 2.97 -1.41 27.62
C PRO A 57 3.82 -2.68 27.55
N ARG A 58 3.43 -3.72 28.30
CA ARG A 58 4.10 -5.01 28.22
C ARG A 58 3.75 -5.65 26.86
N PRO A 59 4.75 -6.19 26.13
CA PRO A 59 4.48 -6.93 24.91
C PRO A 59 3.54 -8.12 25.15
N ASP A 60 2.65 -8.35 24.21
CA ASP A 60 1.85 -9.57 24.12
C ASP A 60 2.68 -10.75 23.58
N SER A 61 2.18 -11.96 23.80
CA SER A 61 2.73 -13.17 23.18
C SER A 61 2.67 -13.07 21.64
N PRO A 62 3.73 -13.49 20.92
CA PRO A 62 3.73 -13.50 19.46
C PRO A 62 2.55 -14.29 18.88
N PRO A 63 1.86 -13.78 17.84
CA PRO A 63 0.80 -14.50 17.16
C PRO A 63 1.37 -15.74 16.46
N LYS A 64 0.58 -16.82 16.42
CA LYS A 64 0.98 -18.06 15.77
C LYS A 64 0.84 -17.93 14.25
N ASN A 65 1.96 -17.69 13.56
CA ASN A 65 2.06 -17.66 12.09
C ASN A 65 0.97 -16.79 11.41
N PRO A 66 0.94 -15.47 11.64
CA PRO A 66 -0.02 -14.60 10.95
C PRO A 66 0.22 -14.66 9.43
N CYS A 67 -0.86 -14.65 8.65
CA CYS A 67 -0.84 -14.66 7.19
C CYS A 67 -1.32 -13.31 6.65
N VAL A 68 -0.53 -12.26 6.90
CA VAL A 68 -0.84 -10.90 6.46
C VAL A 68 -0.26 -10.68 5.07
N GLY A 69 -1.07 -10.18 4.15
CA GLY A 69 -0.67 -9.95 2.77
C GLY A 69 -1.86 -9.55 1.91
N ALA A 70 -1.64 -8.56 1.04
CA ALA A 70 -2.57 -8.18 -0.01
C ALA A 70 -1.76 -7.73 -1.23
N VAL A 71 -2.15 -8.14 -2.43
CA VAL A 71 -1.46 -7.75 -3.68
C VAL A 71 -1.73 -6.28 -3.99
N ASN A 72 -0.74 -5.56 -4.53
CA ASN A 72 -0.94 -4.20 -5.02
C ASN A 72 -1.88 -4.21 -6.25
N PRO A 73 -3.09 -3.63 -6.18
CA PRO A 73 -4.08 -3.67 -7.26
C PRO A 73 -3.57 -3.01 -8.53
N TYR A 74 -2.82 -1.91 -8.41
CA TYR A 74 -2.27 -1.17 -9.55
C TYR A 74 -1.17 -1.96 -10.26
N ALA A 75 -0.32 -2.66 -9.49
CA ALA A 75 0.72 -3.50 -10.06
C ALA A 75 0.13 -4.75 -10.73
N LEU A 76 -0.86 -5.39 -10.10
CA LEU A 76 -1.54 -6.55 -10.65
C LEU A 76 -2.29 -6.21 -11.94
N ALA A 77 -3.13 -5.17 -11.91
CA ALA A 77 -3.86 -4.77 -13.11
C ALA A 77 -2.92 -4.26 -14.21
N GLY A 78 -1.84 -3.57 -13.85
CA GLY A 78 -0.80 -3.17 -14.82
C GLY A 78 -0.11 -4.37 -15.48
N ALA A 79 0.23 -5.40 -14.71
CA ALA A 79 0.81 -6.64 -15.22
C ALA A 79 -0.15 -7.42 -16.14
N LEU A 80 -1.45 -7.44 -15.80
CA LEU A 80 -2.49 -8.11 -16.59
C LEU A 80 -2.80 -7.38 -17.91
N ILE A 81 -2.81 -6.04 -17.91
CA ILE A 81 -3.08 -5.24 -19.12
C ILE A 81 -1.80 -5.06 -19.96
N GLY A 82 -0.61 -5.18 -19.35
CA GLY A 82 0.67 -4.89 -20.00
C GLY A 82 0.96 -3.38 -20.12
N ARG A 83 0.38 -2.54 -19.28
CA ARG A 83 0.65 -1.09 -19.24
C ARG A 83 0.51 -0.52 -17.84
N ARG A 84 1.29 0.52 -17.53
CA ARG A 84 1.19 1.26 -16.26
C ARG A 84 -0.17 1.96 -16.14
N ILE A 85 -0.76 1.86 -14.94
CA ILE A 85 -1.98 2.58 -14.57
C ILE A 85 -1.56 3.87 -13.86
N ASP A 86 -2.12 5.00 -14.30
CA ASP A 86 -2.00 6.26 -13.57
C ASP A 86 -2.83 6.17 -12.28
N ARG A 87 -2.13 6.25 -11.14
CA ARG A 87 -2.68 6.01 -9.81
C ARG A 87 -3.52 7.18 -9.28
N HIS A 88 -3.27 8.39 -9.78
CA HIS A 88 -3.94 9.61 -9.32
C HIS A 88 -5.21 9.91 -10.13
N SER A 89 -5.40 9.23 -11.26
CA SER A 89 -6.58 9.40 -12.09
C SER A 89 -7.81 8.77 -11.45
N MET A 90 -8.94 9.49 -11.46
CA MET A 90 -10.24 8.92 -11.07
C MET A 90 -10.66 7.74 -11.95
N ALA A 91 -10.12 7.64 -13.18
CA ALA A 91 -10.36 6.51 -14.07
C ALA A 91 -9.69 5.21 -13.56
N ALA A 92 -8.70 5.31 -12.68
CA ALA A 92 -7.99 4.15 -12.15
C ALA A 92 -8.92 3.20 -11.41
N ALA A 93 -9.84 3.73 -10.58
CA ALA A 93 -10.82 2.92 -9.87
C ALA A 93 -11.67 2.07 -10.83
N GLN A 94 -12.14 2.67 -11.93
CA GLN A 94 -12.92 1.96 -12.95
C GLN A 94 -12.09 0.89 -13.68
N ILE A 95 -10.83 1.19 -13.99
CA ILE A 95 -9.92 0.22 -14.62
C ILE A 95 -9.70 -0.98 -13.69
N LEU A 96 -9.43 -0.72 -12.41
CA LEU A 96 -9.23 -1.77 -11.41
C LEU A 96 -10.47 -2.64 -11.25
N GLN A 97 -11.65 -2.04 -11.15
CA GLN A 97 -12.92 -2.78 -11.07
C GLN A 97 -13.11 -3.73 -12.26
N ASN A 98 -12.86 -3.24 -13.48
CA ASN A 98 -13.08 -4.01 -14.69
C ASN A 98 -12.06 -5.16 -14.84
N VAL A 99 -10.79 -4.90 -14.51
CA VAL A 99 -9.69 -5.87 -14.69
C VAL A 99 -9.71 -6.93 -13.59
N LEU A 100 -9.98 -6.52 -12.35
CA LEU A 100 -9.98 -7.40 -11.18
C LEU A 100 -11.37 -8.00 -10.89
N GLN A 101 -12.38 -7.64 -11.70
CA GLN A 101 -13.76 -8.15 -11.66
C GLN A 101 -14.40 -8.09 -10.26
N THR A 102 -14.03 -7.07 -9.48
CA THR A 102 -14.54 -6.82 -8.12
C THR A 102 -14.80 -5.33 -7.99
N ASP A 103 -15.91 -4.93 -7.37
CA ASP A 103 -16.20 -3.51 -7.16
C ASP A 103 -15.14 -2.87 -6.25
N TYR A 104 -14.83 -1.61 -6.52
CA TYR A 104 -13.71 -0.91 -5.89
C TYR A 104 -13.86 -0.85 -4.36
N ASP A 105 -15.06 -0.54 -3.87
CA ASP A 105 -15.37 -0.46 -2.44
C ASP A 105 -15.37 -1.82 -1.72
N GLU A 106 -15.27 -2.91 -2.49
CA GLU A 106 -15.21 -4.29 -2.02
C GLU A 106 -13.82 -4.91 -2.21
N LEU A 107 -12.98 -4.30 -3.06
CA LEU A 107 -11.68 -4.79 -3.46
C LEU A 107 -10.73 -4.97 -2.25
N PHE A 108 -10.91 -4.15 -1.23
CA PHE A 108 -10.02 -4.03 -0.08
C PHE A 108 -10.48 -4.81 1.16
N ASP A 109 -11.56 -5.59 1.10
CA ASP A 109 -12.04 -6.44 2.20
C ASP A 109 -12.17 -7.91 1.76
N MET A 110 -11.55 -8.80 2.52
CA MET A 110 -11.48 -10.24 2.19
C MET A 110 -12.84 -10.93 2.19
N ARG A 111 -13.84 -10.39 2.90
CA ARG A 111 -15.21 -10.95 2.92
C ARG A 111 -15.86 -10.98 1.54
N HIS A 112 -15.36 -10.14 0.62
CA HIS A 112 -15.88 -10.03 -0.74
C HIS A 112 -15.11 -10.87 -1.75
N HIS A 113 -14.19 -11.73 -1.27
CA HIS A 113 -13.45 -12.68 -2.10
C HIS A 113 -12.61 -12.00 -3.21
N SER A 114 -12.15 -10.78 -2.96
CA SER A 114 -11.30 -10.02 -3.87
C SER A 114 -10.04 -10.79 -4.27
N VAL A 115 -9.66 -10.68 -5.55
CA VAL A 115 -8.45 -11.31 -6.10
C VAL A 115 -7.15 -10.81 -5.45
N LEU A 116 -7.17 -9.66 -4.77
CA LEU A 116 -6.02 -9.17 -4.01
C LEU A 116 -5.58 -10.13 -2.90
N PHE A 117 -6.48 -11.02 -2.48
CA PHE A 117 -6.26 -12.03 -1.46
C PHE A 117 -6.15 -13.45 -2.04
N ALA A 118 -5.83 -13.59 -3.33
CA ALA A 118 -5.69 -14.88 -4.01
C ALA A 118 -4.81 -15.87 -3.23
N GLY A 119 -5.33 -17.05 -2.91
CA GLY A 119 -4.64 -18.05 -2.09
C GLY A 119 -4.90 -17.94 -0.58
N MET A 120 -5.69 -16.98 -0.12
CA MET A 120 -6.08 -16.80 1.28
C MET A 120 -7.59 -16.91 1.51
N LYS A 121 -7.95 -17.50 2.64
CA LYS A 121 -9.30 -17.70 3.15
C LYS A 121 -9.53 -16.87 4.41
N LEU A 122 -10.71 -16.28 4.53
CA LEU A 122 -11.14 -15.58 5.72
C LEU A 122 -11.65 -16.56 6.79
N ASN A 123 -11.12 -16.43 8.01
CA ASN A 123 -11.71 -16.95 9.23
C ASN A 123 -12.52 -15.84 9.89
N GLU A 124 -13.84 -15.85 9.67
CA GLU A 124 -14.76 -14.80 10.14
C GLU A 124 -14.81 -14.67 11.66
N LYS A 125 -14.65 -15.78 12.39
CA LYS A 125 -14.73 -15.78 13.87
C LYS A 125 -13.58 -15.02 14.49
N GLU A 126 -12.37 -15.20 13.96
CA GLU A 126 -11.17 -14.53 14.47
C GLU A 126 -10.83 -13.25 13.69
N ARG A 127 -11.55 -12.95 12.60
CA ARG A 127 -11.22 -11.87 11.64
C ARG A 127 -9.77 -11.97 11.15
N LYS A 128 -9.29 -13.18 10.90
CA LYS A 128 -7.92 -13.49 10.44
C LYS A 128 -7.93 -14.20 9.10
N ALA A 129 -6.80 -14.13 8.41
CA ALA A 129 -6.57 -14.85 7.17
C ALA A 129 -5.82 -16.16 7.41
N GLU A 130 -6.18 -17.18 6.64
CA GLU A 130 -5.53 -18.48 6.56
C GLU A 130 -5.19 -18.77 5.10
N MET A 131 -4.18 -19.59 4.81
CA MET A 131 -3.93 -19.98 3.41
C MET A 131 -4.87 -21.11 2.99
N TYR A 132 -5.28 -21.09 1.73
CA TYR A 132 -5.89 -22.25 1.10
C TYR A 132 -4.88 -23.40 0.95
N ASP A 133 -5.39 -24.62 0.79
CA ASP A 133 -4.60 -25.72 0.25
C ASP A 133 -4.55 -25.61 -1.29
N GLU A 134 -3.48 -26.13 -1.92
CA GLU A 134 -3.33 -26.15 -3.39
C GLU A 134 -4.55 -26.79 -4.09
N LYS A 135 -5.10 -27.87 -3.51
CA LYS A 135 -6.29 -28.57 -4.03
C LYS A 135 -7.57 -27.73 -4.03
N ASP A 136 -7.64 -26.69 -3.21
CA ASP A 136 -8.82 -25.84 -3.07
C ASP A 136 -8.84 -24.73 -4.12
N MET A 137 -7.69 -24.43 -4.73
CA MET A 137 -7.56 -23.44 -5.80
C MET A 137 -8.18 -23.96 -7.09
N LYS A 138 -8.94 -23.10 -7.77
CA LYS A 138 -9.55 -23.41 -9.07
C LYS A 138 -8.97 -22.50 -10.14
N ILE A 139 -8.44 -23.09 -11.21
CA ILE A 139 -8.01 -22.34 -12.39
C ILE A 139 -9.18 -22.18 -13.36
N LEU A 140 -9.45 -20.92 -13.71
CA LEU A 140 -10.45 -20.53 -14.70
C LEU A 140 -9.84 -20.49 -16.10
N ASN A 141 -10.59 -20.98 -17.08
CA ASN A 141 -10.26 -20.85 -18.50
C ASN A 141 -10.96 -19.61 -19.08
N GLU A 142 -10.50 -19.15 -20.25
CA GLU A 142 -11.11 -17.98 -20.93
C GLU A 142 -12.61 -18.14 -21.18
N ARG A 143 -13.07 -19.38 -21.43
CA ARG A 143 -14.49 -19.70 -21.62
C ARG A 143 -15.34 -19.44 -20.38
N ASP A 144 -14.75 -19.60 -19.19
CA ASP A 144 -15.46 -19.44 -17.91
C ASP A 144 -15.70 -17.95 -17.57
N LEU A 145 -14.89 -17.06 -18.17
CA LEU A 145 -14.94 -15.60 -17.97
C LEU A 145 -15.82 -14.87 -18.99
N MET A 146 -16.41 -15.58 -19.95
CA MET A 146 -17.20 -14.97 -21.01
C MET A 146 -18.47 -14.35 -20.44
N THR A 147 -18.64 -13.06 -20.67
CA THR A 147 -19.88 -12.35 -20.32
C THR A 147 -20.97 -12.71 -21.34
N PRO A 148 -22.18 -13.09 -20.88
CA PRO A 148 -23.31 -13.30 -21.77
C PRO A 148 -23.66 -12.03 -22.56
N ASP A 149 -24.18 -12.20 -23.77
CA ASP A 149 -24.66 -11.08 -24.56
C ASP A 149 -26.02 -10.57 -24.05
N PHE A 150 -26.03 -9.34 -23.56
CA PHE A 150 -27.23 -8.65 -23.06
C PHE A 150 -27.89 -7.74 -24.10
N SER A 151 -27.37 -7.66 -25.33
CA SER A 151 -27.89 -6.76 -26.39
C SER A 151 -29.37 -6.98 -26.72
N GLY A 152 -29.87 -8.20 -26.52
CA GLY A 152 -31.27 -8.59 -26.75
C GLY A 152 -32.23 -8.31 -25.59
N VAL A 153 -31.74 -7.89 -24.41
CA VAL A 153 -32.58 -7.73 -23.21
C VAL A 153 -33.37 -6.43 -23.30
N ARG A 154 -34.71 -6.52 -23.40
CA ARG A 154 -35.61 -5.35 -23.44
C ARG A 154 -36.48 -5.24 -22.20
N LYS A 155 -36.77 -6.37 -21.55
CA LYS A 155 -37.54 -6.44 -20.31
C LYS A 155 -36.78 -7.25 -19.26
N LEU A 156 -37.18 -7.07 -18.00
CA LEU A 156 -36.63 -7.85 -16.87
C LEU A 156 -36.81 -9.36 -17.07
N GLU A 157 -37.94 -9.80 -17.63
CA GLU A 157 -38.19 -11.21 -17.96
C GLU A 157 -37.19 -11.80 -18.96
N ASP A 158 -36.55 -10.97 -19.81
CA ASP A 158 -35.57 -11.46 -20.78
C ASP A 158 -34.24 -11.83 -20.11
N LEU A 159 -33.97 -11.35 -18.87
CA LEU A 159 -32.79 -11.74 -18.11
C LEU A 159 -32.81 -13.23 -17.73
N GLU A 160 -33.99 -13.81 -17.52
CA GLU A 160 -34.13 -15.25 -17.29
C GLU A 160 -33.68 -16.07 -18.50
N LYS A 161 -33.92 -15.57 -19.73
CA LYS A 161 -33.50 -16.21 -20.98
C LYS A 161 -32.00 -16.16 -21.21
N VAL A 162 -31.33 -15.14 -20.66
CA VAL A 162 -29.87 -14.98 -20.72
C VAL A 162 -29.17 -15.86 -19.68
N GLY A 163 -29.92 -16.42 -18.72
CA GLY A 163 -29.45 -17.41 -17.75
C GLY A 163 -29.53 -16.96 -16.29
N LEU A 164 -30.12 -15.79 -15.99
CA LEU A 164 -30.34 -15.36 -14.61
C LEU A 164 -31.63 -15.96 -14.08
N LYS A 165 -31.55 -17.15 -13.49
CA LYS A 165 -32.73 -17.81 -12.92
C LYS A 165 -33.23 -17.08 -11.68
N ASP A 166 -34.53 -17.21 -11.42
CA ASP A 166 -35.19 -16.70 -10.21
C ASP A 166 -34.93 -15.21 -9.95
N LEU A 167 -35.19 -14.37 -10.95
CA LEU A 167 -34.99 -12.91 -10.90
C LEU A 167 -35.66 -12.24 -9.68
N LYS A 168 -36.75 -12.83 -9.17
CA LYS A 168 -37.46 -12.35 -7.97
C LYS A 168 -36.63 -12.48 -6.70
N ASP A 169 -35.78 -13.50 -6.64
CA ASP A 169 -34.91 -13.80 -5.50
C ASP A 169 -33.50 -13.22 -5.69
N ALA A 170 -33.23 -12.60 -6.85
CA ALA A 170 -31.96 -11.97 -7.15
C ALA A 170 -31.69 -10.81 -6.18
N LYS A 171 -30.59 -10.91 -5.43
CA LYS A 171 -30.18 -9.90 -4.46
C LYS A 171 -29.81 -8.59 -5.17
N VAL A 172 -30.48 -7.51 -4.78
CA VAL A 172 -30.16 -6.16 -5.23
C VAL A 172 -28.97 -5.64 -4.43
N LYS A 173 -27.88 -5.32 -5.13
CA LYS A 173 -26.68 -4.69 -4.55
C LYS A 173 -26.86 -3.19 -4.41
N MET A 174 -27.34 -2.55 -5.47
CA MET A 174 -27.58 -1.11 -5.52
C MET A 174 -28.85 -0.82 -6.29
N ALA A 175 -29.66 0.10 -5.76
CA ALA A 175 -30.78 0.71 -6.47
C ALA A 175 -30.66 2.22 -6.35
N ARG A 176 -30.54 2.92 -7.48
CA ARG A 176 -30.45 4.39 -7.49
C ARG A 176 -31.28 4.99 -8.61
N MET A 177 -32.03 6.03 -8.28
CA MET A 177 -32.69 6.88 -9.26
C MET A 177 -31.68 7.89 -9.82
N LYS A 178 -31.55 7.93 -11.15
CA LYS A 178 -30.76 8.95 -11.86
C LYS A 178 -31.51 9.42 -13.09
N ASN A 179 -31.82 10.71 -13.15
CA ASN A 179 -32.55 11.35 -14.26
C ASN A 179 -33.89 10.64 -14.57
N GLY A 180 -34.66 10.30 -13.53
CA GLY A 180 -35.93 9.57 -13.67
C GLY A 180 -35.81 8.09 -14.07
N LYS A 181 -34.59 7.57 -14.24
CA LYS A 181 -34.32 6.16 -14.55
C LYS A 181 -33.81 5.43 -13.31
N LEU A 182 -34.38 4.25 -13.04
CA LEU A 182 -33.89 3.35 -12.00
C LEU A 182 -32.67 2.58 -12.53
N ARG A 183 -31.52 2.74 -11.87
CA ARG A 183 -30.33 1.91 -12.09
C ARG A 183 -30.28 0.84 -10.99
N LEU A 184 -30.33 -0.42 -11.41
CA LEU A 184 -30.21 -1.58 -10.54
C LEU A 184 -28.89 -2.29 -10.82
N VAL A 185 -28.20 -2.69 -9.77
CA VAL A 185 -27.09 -3.64 -9.82
C VAL A 185 -27.53 -4.89 -9.08
N LEU A 186 -27.56 -6.01 -9.78
CA LEU A 186 -28.02 -7.30 -9.28
C LEU A 186 -26.83 -8.26 -9.16
N HIS A 187 -26.87 -9.13 -8.14
CA HIS A 187 -25.92 -10.25 -8.07
C HIS A 187 -26.31 -11.33 -9.07
N ALA A 188 -25.48 -11.53 -10.09
CA ALA A 188 -25.73 -12.46 -11.19
C ALA A 188 -24.89 -13.74 -11.09
N HIS A 189 -24.92 -14.41 -9.93
CA HIS A 189 -24.03 -15.54 -9.59
C HIS A 189 -24.03 -16.72 -10.57
N GLU A 190 -25.02 -16.84 -11.47
CA GLU A 190 -25.15 -17.95 -12.42
C GLU A 190 -24.73 -17.63 -13.87
N LEU A 191 -24.47 -16.36 -14.21
CA LEU A 191 -24.26 -15.93 -15.61
C LEU A 191 -22.82 -16.07 -16.11
N GLY A 192 -21.85 -16.28 -15.23
CA GLY A 192 -20.43 -16.43 -15.56
C GLY A 192 -19.58 -16.52 -14.30
N GLU A 193 -18.39 -17.12 -14.40
CA GLU A 193 -17.45 -17.11 -13.28
C GLU A 193 -16.61 -15.84 -13.33
N THR A 194 -16.39 -15.22 -12.17
CA THR A 194 -15.48 -14.10 -12.01
C THR A 194 -14.21 -14.55 -11.28
N VAL A 195 -13.12 -13.81 -11.50
CA VAL A 195 -11.90 -13.99 -10.70
C VAL A 195 -12.18 -13.62 -9.24
N SER A 196 -11.59 -14.39 -8.33
CA SER A 196 -11.75 -14.25 -6.88
C SER A 196 -10.50 -14.73 -6.16
N ASN A 197 -10.49 -14.66 -4.83
CA ASN A 197 -9.41 -15.15 -3.99
C ASN A 197 -9.16 -16.68 -4.11
N ARG A 198 -10.13 -17.45 -4.61
CA ARG A 198 -10.04 -18.92 -4.78
C ARG A 198 -10.05 -19.37 -6.23
N LYS A 199 -10.81 -18.67 -7.09
CA LYS A 199 -10.94 -18.96 -8.52
C LYS A 199 -10.14 -17.93 -9.31
N VAL A 200 -9.00 -18.32 -9.86
CA VAL A 200 -8.06 -17.42 -10.53
C VAL A 200 -7.73 -17.90 -11.93
N THR A 201 -7.28 -17.03 -12.82
CA THR A 201 -6.72 -17.46 -14.11
C THR A 201 -5.31 -18.01 -13.94
N MET A 202 -4.81 -18.75 -14.93
CA MET A 202 -3.43 -19.27 -14.93
C MET A 202 -2.40 -18.13 -14.74
N SER A 203 -2.59 -17.01 -15.44
CA SER A 203 -1.71 -15.84 -15.34
C SER A 203 -1.67 -15.27 -13.92
N ILE A 204 -2.83 -15.13 -13.27
CA ILE A 204 -2.91 -14.64 -11.89
C ILE A 204 -2.24 -15.65 -10.95
N ASN A 205 -2.52 -16.94 -11.11
CA ASN A 205 -1.96 -17.99 -10.27
C ASN A 205 -0.43 -17.99 -10.27
N GLU A 206 0.20 -17.92 -11.46
CA GLU A 206 1.66 -17.90 -11.60
C GLU A 206 2.30 -16.55 -11.22
N LEU A 207 1.53 -15.46 -11.15
CA LEU A 207 2.01 -14.13 -10.73
C LEU A 207 1.99 -13.92 -9.21
N VAL A 208 0.91 -14.34 -8.52
CA VAL A 208 0.67 -13.90 -7.13
C VAL A 208 0.59 -15.01 -6.09
N THR A 209 0.36 -16.26 -6.51
CA THR A 209 0.11 -17.37 -5.57
C THR A 209 1.34 -18.27 -5.43
N PRO A 210 1.52 -18.93 -4.26
CA PRO A 210 2.60 -19.90 -4.08
C PRO A 210 2.30 -21.25 -4.77
N PHE A 211 1.07 -21.47 -5.25
CA PHE A 211 0.54 -22.73 -5.79
C PHE A 211 0.82 -22.88 -7.28
N ARG A 212 2.10 -22.84 -7.65
CA ARG A 212 2.49 -22.89 -9.06
C ARG A 212 2.13 -24.21 -9.72
N MET A 213 1.58 -24.12 -10.93
CA MET A 213 1.31 -25.28 -11.77
C MET A 213 2.47 -25.58 -12.72
N GLN A 214 3.23 -24.56 -13.11
CA GLN A 214 4.40 -24.74 -13.97
C GLN A 214 5.59 -25.29 -13.17
N LYS A 215 6.08 -26.46 -13.59
CA LYS A 215 7.27 -27.10 -13.00
C LYS A 215 8.55 -26.51 -13.61
N GLY A 216 9.61 -26.42 -12.81
CA GLY A 216 10.95 -26.03 -13.24
C GLY A 216 11.32 -24.59 -12.84
N ARG A 217 12.26 -24.00 -13.60
CA ARG A 217 12.78 -22.65 -13.35
C ARG A 217 11.63 -21.65 -13.36
N TRP A 218 11.52 -20.84 -12.32
CA TRP A 218 10.44 -19.87 -12.22
C TRP A 218 10.69 -18.67 -13.15
N GLN A 219 9.69 -18.39 -13.96
CA GLN A 219 9.60 -17.19 -14.78
C GLN A 219 8.15 -16.69 -14.73
N PRO A 220 7.92 -15.45 -14.29
CA PRO A 220 6.56 -14.92 -14.25
C PRO A 220 5.99 -14.71 -15.66
N PRO A 221 4.66 -14.82 -15.83
CA PRO A 221 3.99 -14.51 -17.09
C PRO A 221 4.34 -13.11 -17.60
N ASN A 222 4.60 -13.00 -18.91
CA ASN A 222 4.96 -11.75 -19.60
C ASN A 222 6.17 -11.01 -18.98
N ALA A 223 7.09 -11.73 -18.34
CA ALA A 223 8.27 -11.13 -17.73
C ALA A 223 9.54 -11.92 -18.06
N SER A 224 10.67 -11.22 -18.00
CA SER A 224 12.00 -11.79 -18.22
C SER A 224 12.93 -11.32 -17.11
N TRP A 225 13.80 -12.22 -16.65
CA TRP A 225 14.87 -11.86 -15.73
C TRP A 225 15.92 -11.05 -16.48
N ARG A 226 16.17 -9.82 -16.03
CA ARG A 226 17.10 -8.88 -16.67
C ARG A 226 17.89 -8.11 -15.62
N ASP A 227 19.15 -7.79 -15.91
CA ASP A 227 19.89 -6.82 -15.13
C ASP A 227 19.33 -5.42 -15.42
N MET A 228 18.81 -4.77 -14.37
CA MET A 228 18.18 -3.45 -14.50
C MET A 228 19.18 -2.39 -14.97
N TYR A 229 20.46 -2.49 -14.59
CA TYR A 229 21.46 -1.50 -15.02
C TYR A 229 21.82 -1.66 -16.48
N ASP A 230 21.93 -2.86 -17.01
CA ASP A 230 22.21 -3.05 -18.45
C ASP A 230 21.10 -2.40 -19.29
N TYR A 231 19.85 -2.47 -18.84
CA TYR A 231 18.74 -1.77 -19.48
C TYR A 231 18.70 -0.26 -19.18
N PHE A 232 19.00 0.16 -17.95
CA PHE A 232 19.09 1.58 -17.58
C PHE A 232 20.17 2.27 -18.42
N PHE A 233 21.34 1.66 -18.62
CA PHE A 233 22.38 2.19 -19.50
C PHE A 233 21.94 2.21 -20.99
N GLN A 234 21.17 1.23 -21.45
CA GLN A 234 20.59 1.26 -22.82
C GLN A 234 19.50 2.33 -23.00
N SER A 235 18.69 2.59 -21.97
CA SER A 235 17.61 3.58 -21.99
C SER A 235 18.09 4.99 -21.68
N VAL A 236 19.14 5.16 -20.88
CA VAL A 236 19.88 6.41 -20.68
C VAL A 236 20.57 6.85 -21.98
N ASN A 237 21.06 5.92 -22.82
CA ASN A 237 21.50 6.29 -24.18
C ASN A 237 20.36 6.82 -25.06
N LYS A 238 19.09 6.49 -24.78
CA LYS A 238 17.92 7.08 -25.48
C LYS A 238 17.45 8.39 -24.83
N ARG A 239 17.53 8.54 -23.50
CA ARG A 239 17.17 9.78 -22.77
C ARG A 239 18.24 10.87 -22.86
N LEU A 240 19.53 10.53 -22.91
CA LEU A 240 20.60 11.50 -23.21
C LEU A 240 20.40 12.14 -24.59
N ILE A 241 19.87 11.41 -25.57
CA ILE A 241 19.59 11.96 -26.90
C ILE A 241 18.35 12.88 -26.89
N SER A 242 17.37 12.68 -25.98
CA SER A 242 16.28 13.64 -25.79
C SER A 242 16.68 14.84 -24.92
N ASP A 243 17.65 14.69 -24.02
CA ASP A 243 18.12 15.76 -23.14
C ASP A 243 19.24 16.61 -23.78
N ILE A 244 19.94 16.10 -24.79
CA ILE A 244 20.89 16.91 -25.60
C ILE A 244 20.17 18.01 -26.39
N THR A 245 18.86 17.90 -26.63
CA THR A 245 18.06 19.00 -27.20
C THR A 245 17.49 19.97 -26.15
N MET A 246 17.74 19.75 -24.86
CA MET A 246 17.37 20.65 -23.75
C MET A 246 18.59 21.02 -22.89
N PHE A 247 19.58 21.67 -23.50
CA PHE A 247 20.58 22.45 -22.77
C PHE A 247 19.91 23.67 -22.09
N GLN A 248 19.33 23.47 -20.91
CA GLN A 248 19.15 24.53 -19.93
C GLN A 248 20.23 24.39 -18.86
N LEU A 249 21.32 25.16 -19.01
CA LEU A 249 22.25 25.44 -17.92
C LEU A 249 21.50 26.28 -16.87
N GLY A 250 21.12 25.71 -15.73
CA GLY A 250 20.56 26.51 -14.64
C GLY A 250 19.94 25.73 -13.49
N ASP A 251 19.21 24.66 -13.77
CA ASP A 251 18.52 23.92 -12.69
C ASP A 251 19.41 22.83 -12.12
N ARG A 252 19.78 23.01 -10.84
CA ARG A 252 20.31 21.91 -10.02
C ARG A 252 19.31 20.76 -10.13
N ARG A 253 19.75 19.60 -10.62
CA ARG A 253 19.07 18.33 -10.34
C ARG A 253 19.12 18.15 -8.82
N GLU A 254 18.16 18.71 -8.10
CA GLU A 254 17.86 18.29 -6.75
C GLU A 254 17.39 16.85 -6.84
N THR A 255 18.33 15.91 -6.72
CA THR A 255 18.02 14.56 -6.28
C THR A 255 17.53 14.70 -4.84
N ASN A 256 16.28 15.12 -4.66
CA ASN A 256 15.62 15.03 -3.38
C ASN A 256 15.69 13.55 -2.99
N ARG A 257 16.51 13.24 -1.98
CA ARG A 257 16.69 11.90 -1.44
C ARG A 257 15.44 11.57 -0.65
N GLN A 258 14.34 11.31 -1.35
CA GLN A 258 13.07 10.98 -0.75
C GLN A 258 13.11 9.52 -0.27
N PHE A 259 12.55 9.28 0.91
CA PHE A 259 12.50 7.99 1.59
C PHE A 259 11.26 7.21 1.14
N ASP A 260 10.94 7.12 -0.15
CA ASP A 260 9.73 6.42 -0.64
C ASP A 260 9.98 5.01 -1.17
N ASP A 261 11.20 4.54 -0.99
CA ASP A 261 11.58 3.16 -1.21
C ASP A 261 11.48 2.36 0.09
N PRO A 262 10.97 1.12 0.08
CA PRO A 262 10.43 0.36 -1.06
C PRO A 262 8.94 0.62 -1.39
N THR A 263 8.56 0.32 -2.64
CA THR A 263 7.17 0.20 -3.13
C THR A 263 6.87 -1.23 -3.59
N GLN A 264 5.76 -1.81 -3.13
CA GLN A 264 5.32 -3.16 -3.44
C GLN A 264 4.82 -3.29 -4.89
N GLY A 265 5.20 -4.38 -5.55
CA GLY A 265 4.69 -4.76 -6.88
C GLY A 265 3.63 -5.87 -6.85
N CYS A 266 3.66 -6.74 -7.85
CA CYS A 266 2.65 -7.79 -8.09
C CYS A 266 2.82 -9.04 -7.20
N SER A 267 3.04 -8.87 -5.90
CA SER A 267 3.11 -9.98 -4.91
C SER A 267 2.30 -9.62 -3.68
N SER A 268 1.83 -10.61 -2.90
CA SER A 268 1.06 -10.40 -1.66
C SER A 268 1.95 -10.22 -0.42
N ASN A 269 3.15 -9.68 -0.61
CA ASN A 269 4.18 -9.58 0.43
C ASN A 269 4.28 -8.19 1.08
N SER A 270 3.14 -7.51 1.23
CA SER A 270 3.05 -6.22 1.90
C SER A 270 3.65 -6.22 3.30
N TRP A 271 3.60 -7.38 3.97
CA TRP A 271 4.23 -7.64 5.25
C TRP A 271 5.75 -7.43 5.24
N PHE A 272 6.42 -7.92 4.19
CA PHE A 272 7.88 -7.78 4.03
C PHE A 272 8.25 -6.36 3.58
N VAL A 273 7.52 -5.80 2.61
CA VAL A 273 7.82 -4.45 2.08
C VAL A 273 7.64 -3.38 3.16
N SER A 274 6.58 -3.47 3.97
CA SER A 274 6.37 -2.55 5.10
C SER A 274 7.46 -2.69 6.17
N ALA A 275 7.89 -3.93 6.45
CA ALA A 275 8.98 -4.17 7.39
C ALA A 275 10.31 -3.61 6.89
N LEU A 276 10.63 -3.83 5.61
CA LEU A 276 11.83 -3.31 4.96
C LEU A 276 11.87 -1.78 5.00
N PHE A 277 10.75 -1.13 4.67
CA PHE A 277 10.60 0.31 4.80
C PHE A 277 10.80 0.77 6.24
N SER A 278 10.18 0.11 7.22
CA SER A 278 10.23 0.52 8.62
C SER A 278 11.65 0.42 9.19
N VAL A 279 12.41 -0.60 8.79
CA VAL A 279 13.84 -0.72 9.11
C VAL A 279 14.62 0.41 8.44
N PHE A 280 14.44 0.63 7.14
CA PHE A 280 15.12 1.71 6.42
C PHE A 280 14.82 3.10 7.00
N TRP A 281 13.57 3.35 7.37
CA TRP A 281 13.10 4.62 7.93
C TRP A 281 13.71 4.89 9.30
N SER A 282 13.73 3.88 10.18
CA SER A 282 14.26 4.02 11.55
C SER A 282 15.79 4.05 11.60
N ASP A 283 16.44 3.19 10.83
CA ASP A 283 17.89 3.05 10.76
C ASP A 283 18.32 2.78 9.29
N PRO A 284 18.58 3.85 8.52
CA PRO A 284 19.02 3.73 7.13
C PRO A 284 20.30 2.92 6.97
N SER A 285 21.16 2.88 8.00
CA SER A 285 22.45 2.18 7.98
C SER A 285 22.30 0.66 8.11
N ALA A 286 21.15 0.18 8.61
CA ALA A 286 20.84 -1.24 8.68
C ALA A 286 20.59 -1.87 7.30
N ILE A 287 20.32 -1.06 6.27
CA ILE A 287 20.11 -1.53 4.90
C ILE A 287 21.42 -1.45 4.13
N ASN A 288 21.99 -2.61 3.81
CA ASN A 288 23.12 -2.73 2.92
C ASN A 288 22.74 -2.39 1.48
N ARG A 289 23.28 -1.29 0.96
CA ARG A 289 23.16 -0.91 -0.46
C ARG A 289 24.46 -1.08 -1.24
N ALA A 290 25.50 -1.64 -0.62
CA ALA A 290 26.81 -1.77 -1.23
C ALA A 290 26.83 -2.92 -2.25
N THR A 291 27.02 -2.56 -3.52
CA THR A 291 27.27 -3.51 -4.60
C THR A 291 28.66 -4.13 -4.47
N ARG A 292 28.73 -5.46 -4.44
CA ARG A 292 29.98 -6.21 -4.60
C ARG A 292 30.17 -6.56 -6.07
N VAL A 293 31.36 -6.35 -6.59
CA VAL A 293 31.71 -6.74 -7.96
C VAL A 293 32.68 -7.92 -7.88
N HIS A 294 32.22 -9.08 -8.35
CA HIS A 294 33.08 -10.24 -8.53
C HIS A 294 33.58 -10.25 -9.97
N THR A 295 34.89 -10.11 -10.14
CA THR A 295 35.59 -10.32 -11.41
C THR A 295 35.99 -11.79 -11.53
N HIS A 296 35.38 -12.51 -12.46
CA HIS A 296 35.81 -13.86 -12.82
C HIS A 296 36.17 -13.87 -14.31
N GLY A 297 37.47 -13.73 -14.62
CA GLY A 297 37.93 -13.51 -16.00
C GLY A 297 37.50 -12.15 -16.56
N ASN A 298 36.99 -12.12 -17.80
CA ASN A 298 36.47 -10.89 -18.44
C ASN A 298 35.04 -10.51 -18.00
N ASP A 299 34.33 -11.37 -17.29
CA ASP A 299 32.96 -11.11 -16.84
C ASP A 299 32.96 -10.44 -15.45
N LYS A 300 32.40 -9.22 -15.39
CA LYS A 300 32.13 -8.50 -14.14
C LYS A 300 30.70 -8.80 -13.70
N LYS A 301 30.52 -9.65 -12.68
CA LYS A 301 29.19 -9.92 -12.11
C LYS A 301 28.99 -9.11 -10.82
N ARG A 302 27.83 -8.45 -10.72
CA ARG A 302 27.44 -7.65 -9.55
C ARG A 302 26.57 -8.48 -8.62
N PHE A 303 26.84 -8.40 -7.33
CA PHE A 303 26.10 -9.11 -6.29
C PHE A 303 25.79 -8.18 -5.11
N LEU A 304 24.66 -8.42 -4.47
CA LEU A 304 24.29 -7.83 -3.19
C LEU A 304 24.26 -8.93 -2.14
N SER A 305 24.98 -8.72 -1.04
CA SER A 305 25.00 -9.63 0.11
C SER A 305 24.07 -9.09 1.20
N VAL A 306 23.03 -9.83 1.56
CA VAL A 306 22.08 -9.44 2.62
C VAL A 306 22.09 -10.48 3.72
N LYS A 307 22.25 -10.06 4.97
CA LYS A 307 22.17 -10.95 6.12
C LYS A 307 20.75 -10.99 6.67
N PHE A 308 20.21 -12.19 6.83
CA PHE A 308 18.93 -12.40 7.50
C PHE A 308 19.12 -13.21 8.78
N HIS A 309 18.24 -12.98 9.74
CA HIS A 309 18.32 -13.54 11.08
C HIS A 309 17.16 -14.49 11.35
N ASP A 310 17.47 -15.66 11.91
CA ASP A 310 16.48 -16.64 12.34
C ASP A 310 15.62 -16.09 13.49
N LYS A 311 14.30 -16.10 13.30
CA LYS A 311 13.29 -15.73 14.30
C LYS A 311 12.16 -16.77 14.41
N GLY A 312 12.34 -17.96 13.83
CA GLY A 312 11.35 -19.05 13.81
C GLY A 312 10.09 -18.81 12.96
N GLY A 313 9.18 -19.78 12.97
CA GLY A 313 7.88 -19.74 12.27
C GLY A 313 7.92 -20.11 10.78
N LYS A 314 6.79 -19.93 10.08
CA LYS A 314 6.54 -20.46 8.72
C LYS A 314 7.37 -19.82 7.59
N GLN A 315 7.66 -18.53 7.67
CA GLN A 315 8.51 -17.79 6.72
C GLN A 315 9.85 -17.46 7.37
N ASN A 316 10.76 -18.43 7.41
CA ASN A 316 12.01 -18.33 8.14
C ASN A 316 13.03 -19.38 7.68
N ASN A 317 14.31 -19.04 7.77
CA ASN A 317 15.40 -19.99 7.61
C ASN A 317 16.50 -19.68 8.66
N LYS A 318 17.58 -20.44 8.66
CA LYS A 318 18.73 -20.22 9.55
C LYS A 318 19.36 -18.86 9.28
N THR A 319 19.97 -18.27 10.31
CA THR A 319 20.70 -17.01 10.17
C THR A 319 21.84 -17.19 9.17
N GLU A 320 21.78 -16.50 8.04
CA GLU A 320 22.77 -16.60 6.98
C GLU A 320 22.87 -15.31 6.15
N THR A 321 23.98 -15.17 5.44
CA THR A 321 24.16 -14.11 4.44
C THR A 321 23.85 -14.68 3.07
N VAL A 322 22.91 -14.06 2.38
CA VAL A 322 22.44 -14.46 1.06
C VAL A 322 22.98 -13.50 0.02
N ASP A 323 23.67 -14.06 -0.98
CA ASP A 323 24.13 -13.32 -2.15
C ASP A 323 23.12 -13.45 -3.30
N VAL A 324 22.81 -12.32 -3.93
CA VAL A 324 21.94 -12.26 -5.12
C VAL A 324 22.59 -11.43 -6.23
N ASN A 325 22.54 -11.93 -7.46
CA ASN A 325 22.89 -11.14 -8.64
C ASN A 325 21.81 -10.06 -8.94
N TYR A 326 22.14 -9.14 -9.85
CA TYR A 326 21.33 -7.96 -10.18
C TYR A 326 20.20 -8.22 -11.18
N GLU A 327 19.99 -9.48 -11.58
CA GLU A 327 18.86 -9.84 -12.43
C GLU A 327 17.57 -9.84 -11.62
N ILE A 328 16.54 -9.15 -12.09
CA ILE A 328 15.21 -9.12 -11.48
C ILE A 328 14.13 -9.36 -12.54
N PRO A 329 12.93 -9.82 -12.17
CA PRO A 329 11.83 -9.97 -13.11
C PRO A 329 11.33 -8.61 -13.59
N ILE A 330 11.52 -8.33 -14.89
CA ILE A 330 11.04 -7.12 -15.55
C ILE A 330 9.92 -7.50 -16.50
N ASN A 331 8.81 -6.76 -16.47
CA ASN A 331 7.70 -6.91 -17.39
C ASN A 331 8.15 -6.57 -18.83
N ASN A 332 7.80 -7.42 -19.79
CA ASN A 332 8.23 -7.26 -21.18
C ASN A 332 7.48 -6.14 -21.91
N SER A 333 6.31 -5.72 -21.42
CA SER A 333 5.48 -4.71 -22.07
C SER A 333 5.87 -3.27 -21.72
N ASP A 334 6.06 -2.96 -20.43
CA ASP A 334 6.39 -1.61 -19.95
C ASP A 334 7.85 -1.44 -19.52
N ASN A 335 8.63 -2.53 -19.45
CA ASN A 335 10.02 -2.56 -19.00
C ASN A 335 10.23 -2.11 -17.54
N GLU A 336 9.21 -2.21 -16.70
CA GLU A 336 9.31 -1.91 -15.27
C GLU A 336 9.50 -3.20 -14.45
N PRO A 337 10.13 -3.11 -13.26
CA PRO A 337 10.15 -4.23 -12.32
C PRO A 337 8.74 -4.69 -11.97
N LEU A 338 8.52 -6.01 -12.06
CA LEU A 338 7.20 -6.61 -11.82
C LEU A 338 6.81 -6.62 -10.32
N TYR A 339 7.81 -6.76 -9.44
CA TYR A 339 7.63 -6.89 -8.00
C TYR A 339 8.12 -5.65 -7.25
N CYS A 340 8.70 -5.80 -6.06
CA CYS A 340 9.16 -4.69 -5.24
C CYS A 340 10.14 -3.81 -6.02
N ARG A 341 9.98 -2.48 -5.92
CA ARG A 341 10.81 -1.50 -6.65
C ARG A 341 10.96 -0.21 -5.88
N SER A 342 11.85 0.65 -6.36
CA SER A 342 11.89 2.04 -5.95
C SER A 342 10.70 2.83 -6.49
N SER A 343 10.28 3.88 -5.77
CA SER A 343 9.20 4.76 -6.22
C SER A 343 9.57 5.48 -7.52
N ASP A 344 10.81 5.98 -7.59
CA ASP A 344 11.41 6.70 -8.72
C ASP A 344 11.87 5.79 -9.88
N GLY A 345 12.00 4.49 -9.62
CA GLY A 345 12.47 3.50 -10.59
C GLY A 345 13.98 3.59 -10.88
N ALA A 346 14.75 4.36 -10.12
CA ALA A 346 16.19 4.53 -10.31
C ALA A 346 17.00 3.53 -9.47
N ASP A 347 16.48 3.16 -8.29
CA ASP A 347 17.16 2.30 -7.34
C ASP A 347 16.64 0.85 -7.40
N ILE A 348 17.55 -0.12 -7.51
CA ILE A 348 17.22 -1.56 -7.60
C ILE A 348 17.20 -2.26 -6.24
N TRP A 349 17.75 -1.64 -5.20
CA TRP A 349 17.94 -2.27 -3.89
C TRP A 349 16.65 -2.89 -3.31
N PRO A 350 15.43 -2.31 -3.48
CA PRO A 350 14.21 -2.94 -2.98
C PRO A 350 13.95 -4.31 -3.61
N SER A 351 14.10 -4.40 -4.93
CA SER A 351 13.91 -5.63 -5.70
C SER A 351 14.93 -6.70 -5.30
N LEU A 352 16.19 -6.29 -5.06
CA LEU A 352 17.24 -7.20 -4.63
C LEU A 352 17.01 -7.73 -3.21
N TYR A 353 16.50 -6.90 -2.30
CA TYR A 353 16.14 -7.33 -0.94
C TYR A 353 14.99 -8.34 -0.94
N GLU A 354 13.94 -8.09 -1.72
CA GLU A 354 12.83 -9.03 -1.89
C GLU A 354 13.31 -10.36 -2.49
N LYS A 355 14.16 -10.30 -3.51
CA LYS A 355 14.79 -11.48 -4.11
C LYS A 355 15.66 -12.25 -3.11
N ALA A 356 16.51 -11.56 -2.36
CA ALA A 356 17.37 -12.18 -1.35
C ALA A 356 16.54 -12.85 -0.26
N PHE A 357 15.43 -12.21 0.15
CA PHE A 357 14.52 -12.78 1.13
C PHE A 357 13.79 -14.02 0.59
N ALA A 358 13.30 -13.98 -0.66
CA ALA A 358 12.70 -15.15 -1.30
C ALA A 358 13.69 -16.31 -1.42
N LYS A 359 14.95 -16.03 -1.78
CA LYS A 359 16.04 -17.02 -1.82
C LYS A 359 16.30 -17.63 -0.43
N TRP A 360 16.34 -16.78 0.59
CA TRP A 360 16.54 -17.17 1.99
C TRP A 360 15.44 -18.10 2.52
N ILE A 361 14.16 -17.68 2.44
CA ILE A 361 13.05 -18.46 3.01
C ILE A 361 12.83 -19.80 2.28
N THR A 362 13.15 -19.88 1.00
CA THR A 362 13.02 -21.12 0.20
C THR A 362 14.24 -22.03 0.32
N GLY A 363 15.36 -21.54 0.87
CA GLY A 363 16.63 -22.27 0.87
C GLY A 363 17.14 -22.58 -0.54
N SER A 364 16.74 -21.78 -1.54
CA SER A 364 17.06 -22.02 -2.94
C SER A 364 18.46 -21.53 -3.27
N ASN A 365 19.24 -22.33 -4.01
CA ASN A 365 20.52 -21.90 -4.58
C ASN A 365 20.37 -21.25 -5.97
N SER A 366 19.13 -21.09 -6.45
CA SER A 366 18.85 -20.45 -7.74
C SER A 366 19.10 -18.94 -7.67
N GLU A 367 19.71 -18.38 -8.72
CA GLU A 367 19.76 -16.93 -8.94
C GLU A 367 18.41 -16.34 -9.37
N GLN A 368 17.44 -17.22 -9.64
CA GLN A 368 16.07 -16.87 -9.98
C GLN A 368 15.12 -17.60 -9.01
N PRO A 369 15.10 -17.17 -7.73
CA PRO A 369 14.19 -17.71 -6.75
C PRO A 369 12.75 -17.33 -7.12
N ASP A 370 11.80 -18.16 -6.70
CA ASP A 370 10.38 -17.89 -6.89
C ASP A 370 9.91 -16.84 -5.87
N ILE A 371 9.62 -15.62 -6.35
CA ILE A 371 9.18 -14.51 -5.50
C ILE A 371 7.78 -14.76 -4.94
N THR A 372 6.94 -15.57 -5.60
CA THR A 372 5.58 -15.84 -5.11
C THR A 372 5.58 -16.64 -3.81
N GLN A 373 6.71 -17.26 -3.43
CA GLN A 373 6.86 -17.94 -2.14
C GLN A 373 6.90 -16.97 -0.94
N THR A 374 7.04 -15.66 -1.19
CA THR A 374 6.89 -14.60 -0.17
C THR A 374 5.41 -14.30 0.16
N HIS A 375 4.49 -15.13 -0.32
CA HIS A 375 3.05 -14.99 -0.13
C HIS A 375 2.65 -15.03 1.35
N CYS A 376 2.11 -13.91 1.82
CA CYS A 376 1.68 -13.63 3.21
C CYS A 376 2.73 -13.93 4.32
N GLY A 377 2.64 -13.21 5.43
CA GLY A 377 3.55 -13.43 6.55
C GLY A 377 3.36 -12.48 7.73
N ASP A 378 4.41 -12.36 8.53
CA ASP A 378 4.43 -11.58 9.76
C ASP A 378 5.32 -10.33 9.56
N PRO A 379 4.75 -9.12 9.47
CA PRO A 379 5.54 -7.91 9.25
C PRO A 379 6.43 -7.54 10.45
N ILE A 380 6.02 -7.88 11.67
CA ILE A 380 6.76 -7.52 12.88
C ILE A 380 7.98 -8.43 13.01
N LYS A 381 7.80 -9.72 12.73
CA LYS A 381 8.90 -10.67 12.63
C LYS A 381 9.86 -10.32 11.50
N ALA A 382 9.35 -9.91 10.33
CA ALA A 382 10.18 -9.53 9.19
C ALA A 382 11.16 -8.40 9.54
N MET A 383 10.73 -7.40 10.32
CA MET A 383 11.64 -6.34 10.80
C MET A 383 12.82 -6.94 11.58
N ALA A 384 12.53 -7.85 12.50
CA ALA A 384 13.53 -8.54 13.30
C ALA A 384 14.43 -9.49 12.48
N GLN A 385 13.91 -10.09 11.41
CA GLN A 385 14.69 -10.91 10.48
C GLN A 385 15.66 -10.06 9.65
N ILE A 386 15.31 -8.80 9.34
CA ILE A 386 16.15 -7.87 8.59
C ILE A 386 17.23 -7.24 9.48
N ASN A 387 16.87 -6.76 10.68
CA ASN A 387 17.79 -5.98 11.53
C ASN A 387 18.41 -6.77 12.70
N GLY A 388 18.01 -8.02 12.90
CA GLY A 388 18.50 -8.89 13.98
C GLY A 388 17.94 -8.62 15.38
N ARG A 389 17.10 -7.59 15.57
CA ARG A 389 16.53 -7.19 16.87
C ARG A 389 15.40 -8.13 17.33
N THR A 390 14.78 -7.85 18.49
CA THR A 390 13.72 -8.71 19.03
C THR A 390 12.34 -8.17 18.64
N PRO A 391 11.47 -8.97 18.00
CA PRO A 391 10.12 -8.53 17.68
C PRO A 391 9.25 -8.49 18.95
N GLN A 392 8.55 -7.39 19.17
CA GLN A 392 7.59 -7.21 20.25
C GLN A 392 6.22 -6.87 19.65
N TYR A 393 5.19 -7.56 20.14
CA TYR A 393 3.83 -7.52 19.60
C TYR A 393 2.89 -6.85 20.58
N TYR A 394 1.91 -6.11 20.07
CA TYR A 394 0.88 -5.43 20.85
C TYR A 394 -0.46 -5.57 20.12
N ASN A 395 -1.31 -6.47 20.59
CA ASN A 395 -2.62 -6.71 20.02
C ASN A 395 -3.53 -5.53 20.33
N CYS A 396 -4.13 -4.92 19.30
CA CYS A 396 -4.90 -3.69 19.48
C CYS A 396 -6.15 -3.90 20.36
N ASP A 397 -6.72 -5.11 20.39
CA ASP A 397 -7.83 -5.47 21.28
C ASP A 397 -7.43 -5.44 22.76
N ASN A 398 -6.18 -5.79 23.08
CA ASN A 398 -5.68 -5.90 24.45
C ASN A 398 -5.29 -4.56 25.07
N HIS A 399 -5.07 -3.53 24.25
CA HIS A 399 -4.55 -2.23 24.70
C HIS A 399 -5.54 -1.11 24.36
N PRO A 400 -5.72 -0.10 25.23
CA PRO A 400 -6.52 1.07 24.89
C PRO A 400 -5.78 1.95 23.87
N SER A 401 -6.52 2.75 23.10
CA SER A 401 -5.99 3.55 21.98
C SER A 401 -4.87 4.51 22.41
N HIS A 402 -4.99 5.14 23.58
CA HIS A 402 -3.96 6.03 24.12
C HIS A 402 -2.65 5.29 24.45
N THR A 403 -2.72 4.03 24.88
CA THR A 403 -1.53 3.20 25.14
C THR A 403 -0.82 2.83 23.85
N LEU A 404 -1.59 2.51 22.79
CA LEU A 404 -1.02 2.24 21.46
C LEU A 404 -0.30 3.48 20.90
N LEU A 405 -0.87 4.66 21.07
CA LEU A 405 -0.20 5.90 20.70
C LEU A 405 1.01 6.19 21.59
N GLY A 406 0.91 5.97 22.90
CA GLY A 406 2.02 6.09 23.85
C GLY A 406 3.20 5.19 23.47
N LEU A 407 2.93 3.98 22.98
CA LEU A 407 3.95 3.09 22.42
C LEU A 407 4.66 3.71 21.21
N VAL A 408 3.94 4.32 20.27
CA VAL A 408 4.54 5.00 19.11
C VAL A 408 5.39 6.19 19.56
N ARG A 409 4.89 6.99 20.51
CA ARG A 409 5.61 8.13 21.10
C ARG A 409 6.91 7.71 21.78
N ALA A 410 6.86 6.65 22.59
CA ALA A 410 8.04 6.11 23.28
C ALA A 410 9.10 5.53 22.33
N ASN A 411 8.74 5.25 21.07
CA ASN A 411 9.67 4.78 20.03
C ASN A 411 9.92 5.84 18.96
N SER A 412 9.63 7.11 19.24
CA SER A 412 9.81 8.23 18.33
C SER A 412 10.66 9.35 18.93
N VAL A 413 11.38 10.07 18.06
CA VAL A 413 12.08 11.33 18.37
C VAL A 413 11.70 12.33 17.27
N ASN A 414 11.35 13.57 17.65
CA ASN A 414 10.86 14.59 16.71
C ASN A 414 9.69 14.09 15.84
N ASN A 415 8.71 13.42 16.47
CA ASN A 415 7.53 12.85 15.82
C ASN A 415 7.82 11.75 14.78
N LYS A 416 9.07 11.27 14.66
CA LYS A 416 9.52 10.22 13.75
C LYS A 416 9.98 8.98 14.53
N THR A 417 9.62 7.78 14.09
CA THR A 417 10.08 6.54 14.71
C THR A 417 11.60 6.33 14.58
N ILE A 418 12.21 5.89 15.69
CA ILE A 418 13.64 5.53 15.82
C ILE A 418 13.85 4.03 15.98
N ASN A 419 12.82 3.31 16.41
CA ASN A 419 12.77 1.85 16.33
C ASN A 419 11.80 1.47 15.20
N PRO A 420 12.13 0.46 14.37
CA PRO A 420 11.25 0.05 13.28
C PRO A 420 9.94 -0.49 13.83
N MET A 421 8.84 0.04 13.31
CA MET A 421 7.48 -0.32 13.72
C MET A 421 6.60 -0.60 12.51
N THR A 422 5.82 -1.68 12.58
CA THR A 422 4.79 -2.01 11.60
C THR A 422 3.47 -2.31 12.30
N ALA A 423 2.38 -2.15 11.59
CA ALA A 423 1.06 -2.56 12.03
C ALA A 423 0.33 -3.30 10.92
N TYR A 424 -0.58 -4.18 11.26
CA TYR A 424 -1.41 -4.87 10.27
C TYR A 424 -2.89 -4.90 10.65
N THR A 425 -3.73 -4.87 9.62
CA THR A 425 -5.18 -4.78 9.74
C THR A 425 -5.84 -6.12 9.98
N TYR A 426 -7.06 -6.11 10.54
CA TYR A 426 -7.92 -7.29 10.54
C TYR A 426 -8.21 -7.74 9.10
N ALA A 427 -8.50 -9.03 8.91
CA ALA A 427 -8.80 -9.58 7.59
C ALA A 427 -10.16 -9.16 7.02
N THR A 428 -11.06 -8.66 7.88
CA THR A 428 -12.36 -8.12 7.49
C THR A 428 -12.90 -7.14 8.53
N GLY A 429 -13.83 -6.27 8.15
CA GLY A 429 -14.42 -5.25 9.02
C GLY A 429 -15.37 -4.33 8.25
N ARG A 430 -16.36 -3.74 8.93
CA ARG A 430 -17.22 -2.73 8.29
C ARG A 430 -16.45 -1.45 7.96
N GLU A 431 -15.35 -1.24 8.66
CA GLU A 431 -14.46 -0.10 8.61
C GLU A 431 -13.66 -0.03 7.32
N PHE A 432 -13.51 -1.11 6.56
CA PHE A 432 -12.75 -1.12 5.31
C PHE A 432 -13.57 -0.70 4.09
N HIS A 433 -14.90 -0.72 4.20
CA HIS A 433 -15.77 -0.36 3.09
C HIS A 433 -15.72 1.15 2.83
N GLY A 434 -15.22 1.55 1.65
CA GLY A 434 -15.11 2.95 1.27
C GLY A 434 -14.20 3.79 2.17
N ALA A 435 -13.29 3.16 2.92
CA ALA A 435 -12.36 3.84 3.82
C ALA A 435 -10.97 4.05 3.24
N ASN A 436 -10.67 3.38 2.13
CA ASN A 436 -9.37 3.37 1.47
C ASN A 436 -8.24 2.80 2.36
N ILE A 437 -8.64 1.96 3.31
CA ILE A 437 -7.77 1.14 4.17
C ILE A 437 -8.01 -0.31 3.76
N VAL A 438 -6.92 -1.07 3.67
CA VAL A 438 -6.91 -2.42 3.14
C VAL A 438 -6.94 -3.42 4.29
N ALA A 439 -7.87 -4.36 4.23
CA ALA A 439 -7.93 -5.49 5.16
C ALA A 439 -6.77 -6.46 4.93
N ASN A 440 -6.38 -7.22 5.97
CA ASN A 440 -5.26 -8.17 5.95
C ASN A 440 -3.95 -7.62 5.35
N HIS A 441 -3.68 -6.34 5.59
CA HIS A 441 -2.57 -5.63 4.96
C HIS A 441 -1.64 -5.04 6.02
N ALA A 442 -0.35 -5.00 5.70
CA ALA A 442 0.66 -4.40 6.57
C ALA A 442 0.96 -2.96 6.16
N TYR A 443 1.23 -2.14 7.16
CA TYR A 443 1.57 -0.73 7.03
C TYR A 443 2.83 -0.44 7.86
N SER A 444 3.68 0.45 7.36
CA SER A 444 4.81 0.99 8.12
C SER A 444 4.30 2.07 9.07
N VAL A 445 4.73 2.04 10.34
CA VAL A 445 4.42 3.09 11.32
C VAL A 445 5.59 4.07 11.37
N LEU A 446 5.34 5.29 10.92
CA LEU A 446 6.42 6.26 10.71
C LEU A 446 6.60 7.23 11.86
N GLY A 447 5.56 7.39 12.68
CA GLY A 447 5.54 8.36 13.76
C GLY A 447 4.14 8.69 14.22
N TYR A 448 4.00 9.87 14.82
CA TYR A 448 2.72 10.40 15.27
C TYR A 448 2.65 11.89 14.96
N CYS A 449 1.43 12.44 14.84
CA CYS A 449 1.22 13.88 14.79
C CYS A 449 0.04 14.27 15.68
N VAL A 450 -0.01 15.55 16.06
CA VAL A 450 -1.05 16.12 16.91
C VAL A 450 -1.58 17.35 16.20
N ILE A 451 -2.90 17.42 16.01
CA ILE A 451 -3.58 18.53 15.36
C ILE A 451 -4.72 18.96 16.27
N GLY A 452 -4.58 20.13 16.89
CA GLY A 452 -5.51 20.56 17.95
C GLY A 452 -5.50 19.58 19.12
N ASP A 453 -6.69 19.08 19.47
CA ASP A 453 -6.91 18.07 20.51
C ASP A 453 -6.78 16.62 20.01
N LYS A 454 -6.66 16.41 18.69
CA LYS A 454 -6.64 15.09 18.08
C LYS A 454 -5.23 14.56 17.89
N GLN A 455 -5.07 13.26 18.14
CA GLN A 455 -3.79 12.58 18.09
C GLN A 455 -3.84 11.44 17.09
N TYR A 456 -2.84 11.40 16.20
CA TYR A 456 -2.81 10.52 15.05
C TYR A 456 -1.55 9.67 15.02
N ILE A 457 -1.70 8.44 14.54
CA ILE A 457 -0.60 7.55 14.16
C ILE A 457 -0.35 7.73 12.66
N VAL A 458 0.88 8.05 12.30
CA VAL A 458 1.31 8.25 10.92
C VAL A 458 1.72 6.91 10.31
N LEU A 459 1.09 6.57 9.19
CA LEU A 459 1.20 5.28 8.52
C LEU A 459 1.58 5.45 7.06
N ARG A 460 2.24 4.44 6.52
CA ARG A 460 2.53 4.33 5.08
C ARG A 460 2.02 3.03 4.51
N ASN A 461 1.24 3.14 3.43
CA ASN A 461 0.85 2.00 2.60
C ASN A 461 2.04 1.58 1.71
N PRO A 462 2.52 0.32 1.79
CA PRO A 462 3.64 -0.15 0.97
C PRO A 462 3.35 -0.15 -0.53
N TRP A 463 2.10 0.04 -0.98
CA TRP A 463 1.78 0.21 -2.40
C TRP A 463 2.31 1.52 -3.02
N GLY A 464 2.80 2.45 -2.19
CA GLY A 464 3.32 3.74 -2.66
C GLY A 464 2.23 4.60 -3.29
N VAL A 465 1.01 4.50 -2.76
CA VAL A 465 -0.18 5.27 -3.18
C VAL A 465 -1.18 5.32 -2.04
N THR A 466 -1.71 6.51 -1.80
CA THR A 466 -3.00 6.69 -1.11
C THR A 466 -4.07 6.83 -2.18
N GLU A 467 -5.23 6.23 -1.96
CA GLU A 467 -6.34 6.36 -2.89
C GLU A 467 -6.77 7.83 -3.04
N PRO A 468 -7.26 8.26 -4.22
CA PRO A 468 -7.60 9.65 -4.47
C PRO A 468 -8.54 10.26 -3.41
N GLN A 469 -8.27 11.51 -3.04
CA GLN A 469 -9.09 12.25 -2.09
C GLN A 469 -10.54 12.36 -2.57
N GLY A 470 -11.50 12.24 -1.66
CA GLY A 470 -12.94 12.28 -1.97
C GLY A 470 -13.57 10.92 -2.30
N LEU A 471 -12.78 9.86 -2.44
CA LEU A 471 -13.30 8.48 -2.49
C LEU A 471 -13.60 7.91 -1.09
N THR A 472 -12.88 8.36 -0.08
CA THR A 472 -13.08 7.93 1.32
C THR A 472 -13.99 8.89 2.09
N SER A 473 -14.81 8.33 2.97
CA SER A 473 -15.61 9.05 3.96
C SER A 473 -15.25 8.69 5.41
N TYR A 474 -14.13 7.99 5.61
CA TYR A 474 -13.80 7.42 6.91
C TYR A 474 -13.37 8.47 7.94
N THR A 475 -14.05 8.48 9.09
CA THR A 475 -13.81 9.46 10.14
C THR A 475 -12.47 9.22 10.84
N GLY A 476 -11.69 10.29 11.03
CA GLY A 476 -10.38 10.23 11.70
C GLY A 476 -9.22 9.86 10.77
N LEU A 477 -9.46 9.71 9.46
CA LEU A 477 -8.43 9.55 8.45
C LEU A 477 -7.99 10.89 7.87
N LEU A 478 -6.70 11.16 7.94
CA LEU A 478 -6.04 12.23 7.21
C LEU A 478 -5.36 11.62 5.98
N GLY A 479 -6.00 11.74 4.82
CA GLY A 479 -5.56 11.11 3.57
C GLY A 479 -4.26 11.66 2.97
N ARG A 480 -3.73 12.75 3.53
CA ARG A 480 -2.43 13.33 3.18
C ARG A 480 -1.87 14.09 4.38
N LEU A 481 -0.56 14.03 4.55
CA LEU A 481 0.18 14.80 5.54
C LEU A 481 1.13 15.75 4.82
N GLU A 482 0.94 17.04 5.06
CA GLU A 482 1.85 18.07 4.59
C GLU A 482 2.97 18.30 5.62
N PRO A 483 4.14 18.80 5.20
CA PRO A 483 5.27 19.09 6.08
C PRO A 483 4.92 19.99 7.26
N GLU A 484 4.02 20.95 7.07
CA GLU A 484 3.59 21.88 8.12
C GLU A 484 2.83 21.17 9.25
N ILE A 485 2.20 20.03 8.95
CA ILE A 485 1.46 19.21 9.90
C ILE A 485 2.39 18.18 10.56
N TRP A 486 3.30 17.61 9.77
CA TRP A 486 4.25 16.60 10.24
C TRP A 486 5.57 16.77 9.49
N ASN A 487 6.50 17.53 10.10
CA ASN A 487 7.79 17.89 9.53
C ASN A 487 8.56 16.73 8.84
N PRO A 488 8.57 15.47 9.36
CA PRO A 488 9.22 14.37 8.67
C PRO A 488 8.66 14.04 7.27
N ALA A 489 7.48 14.56 6.90
CA ALA A 489 6.93 14.45 5.55
C ALA A 489 7.82 15.11 4.49
N THR A 490 8.69 16.07 4.84
CA THR A 490 9.67 16.65 3.87
C THR A 490 10.63 15.62 3.30
N LEU A 491 10.78 14.49 3.97
CA LEU A 491 11.63 13.39 3.55
C LEU A 491 10.91 12.43 2.59
N LEU A 492 9.63 12.65 2.27
CA LEU A 492 8.77 11.73 1.54
C LEU A 492 8.08 12.44 0.37
N ASP A 493 7.67 11.68 -0.65
CA ASP A 493 6.92 12.10 -1.83
C ASP A 493 5.39 12.06 -1.60
N HIS A 494 4.98 11.79 -0.36
CA HIS A 494 3.60 11.59 0.12
C HIS A 494 2.90 10.31 -0.39
N GLY A 495 3.55 9.49 -1.21
CA GLY A 495 3.01 8.28 -1.81
C GLY A 495 2.65 7.23 -0.76
N GLY A 496 1.35 7.07 -0.50
CA GLY A 496 0.86 6.11 0.50
C GLY A 496 0.93 6.61 1.94
N LEU A 497 1.32 7.86 2.17
CA LEU A 497 1.39 8.48 3.50
C LEU A 497 0.01 8.98 3.95
N PHE A 498 -0.44 8.52 5.12
CA PHE A 498 -1.68 8.99 5.75
C PHE A 498 -1.56 8.94 7.28
N ALA A 499 -2.52 9.54 7.97
CA ALA A 499 -2.60 9.48 9.42
C ALA A 499 -3.99 9.01 9.88
N LEU A 500 -4.02 8.21 10.94
CA LEU A 500 -5.27 7.75 11.56
C LEU A 500 -5.32 8.14 13.02
N GLU A 501 -6.46 8.67 13.44
CA GLU A 501 -6.76 8.90 14.86
C GLU A 501 -6.64 7.58 15.64
N ALA A 502 -6.11 7.62 16.86
CA ALA A 502 -5.78 6.42 17.64
C ALA A 502 -6.97 5.46 17.82
N ASP A 503 -8.20 5.99 17.99
CA ASP A 503 -9.40 5.16 18.10
C ASP A 503 -9.79 4.51 16.77
N SER A 504 -9.66 5.23 15.66
CA SER A 504 -9.87 4.68 14.32
C SER A 504 -8.81 3.63 13.98
N PHE A 505 -7.56 3.85 14.38
CA PHE A 505 -6.49 2.87 14.27
C PHE A 505 -6.84 1.57 15.00
N LYS A 506 -7.22 1.65 16.29
CA LYS A 506 -7.58 0.46 17.08
C LYS A 506 -8.70 -0.36 16.45
N ARG A 507 -9.69 0.28 15.80
CA ARG A 507 -10.80 -0.43 15.13
C ARG A 507 -10.37 -1.19 13.87
N CYS A 508 -9.41 -0.65 13.12
CA CYS A 508 -8.96 -1.24 11.85
C CYS A 508 -7.81 -2.23 12.01
N PHE A 509 -6.94 -2.02 13.00
CA PHE A 509 -5.69 -2.74 13.18
C PHE A 509 -5.81 -3.87 14.19
N SER A 510 -5.29 -5.05 13.83
CA SER A 510 -5.27 -6.20 14.73
C SER A 510 -4.07 -6.14 15.66
N CYS A 511 -2.92 -5.69 15.17
CA CYS A 511 -1.68 -5.64 15.94
C CYS A 511 -0.77 -4.53 15.43
N ILE A 512 -0.01 -3.96 16.36
CA ILE A 512 1.16 -3.11 16.11
C ILE A 512 2.38 -3.76 16.77
N GLY A 513 3.55 -3.61 16.18
CA GLY A 513 4.77 -4.14 16.78
C GLY A 513 5.98 -3.28 16.51
N VAL A 514 7.01 -3.53 17.29
CA VAL A 514 8.32 -2.88 17.23
C VAL A 514 9.42 -3.94 17.25
N ALA A 515 10.48 -3.74 16.47
CA ALA A 515 11.69 -4.55 16.61
C ALA A 515 12.77 -3.75 17.33
N LYS A 516 13.05 -4.09 18.59
CA LYS A 516 14.04 -3.42 19.44
C LYS A 516 14.94 -4.38 20.20
#